data_AF-A0A433MG33-F1
#
_entry.id   AF-A0A433MG33-F1
#
_cell.length_a   1.000
_cell.length_b   1.000
_cell.length_c   1.000
_cell.angle_alpha   90.00
_cell.angle_beta   90.00
_cell.angle_gamma   90.00
#
_symmetry.space_group_name_H-M   'P 1'
#
loop_
_entity.id
_entity.type
_entity.pdbx_description
1 polymer ?
#
loop_
_entity_poly.entity_id
_entity_poly.type
_entity_poly.pdbx_seq_one_letter_code
_entity_poly.pdbx_strand_id
1 'polypeptide(L)'
;MQLERIHHVAIICADYAVSKRFYTEVLGLRVVAENYRAARDSYKLDLALPDGSQIELFSFPGAPARPTRPEAQGLRHLSFEVHDVQAAADELAAQGIAVEPLRIDEYTGRRFTFFADPDGLPLELYEAAPGKELEALLLELEGALHLREVRASAARLEELLDDDFHELGVSGTVWTRAAIIEALRDEAFSERTISDFRVLRMALDVALVTYRAHREAIPQRPAADSLRSSLWKRRAGRWRMAFHQGTPLA
;
A
#
# COMPACT_ATOMS: atom_id res chain seq x y z
N MET A 1 18.62 -14.65 -4.36
CA MET A 1 17.16 -14.87 -4.48
C MET A 1 16.47 -13.68 -3.84
N GLN A 2 15.60 -12.99 -4.56
CA GLN A 2 14.84 -11.85 -4.06
C GLN A 2 13.37 -12.26 -3.99
N LEU A 3 12.80 -12.29 -2.79
CA LEU A 3 11.39 -12.56 -2.56
C LEU A 3 10.64 -11.23 -2.57
N GLU A 4 9.57 -11.13 -3.36
CA GLU A 4 8.82 -9.87 -3.53
C GLU A 4 7.73 -9.70 -2.46
N ARG A 5 6.95 -10.76 -2.21
CA ARG A 5 5.85 -10.80 -1.24
C ARG A 5 5.45 -12.24 -0.93
N ILE A 6 4.56 -12.41 0.03
CA ILE A 6 3.80 -13.65 0.17
C ILE A 6 2.90 -13.78 -1.07
N HIS A 7 3.10 -14.83 -1.86
CA HIS A 7 2.17 -15.10 -2.97
C HIS A 7 0.84 -15.62 -2.42
N HIS A 8 0.88 -16.66 -1.59
CA HIS A 8 -0.29 -17.23 -0.96
C HIS A 8 0.04 -17.95 0.35
N VAL A 9 -0.98 -18.14 1.19
CA VAL A 9 -0.98 -19.05 2.34
C VAL A 9 -2.05 -20.11 2.09
N ALA A 10 -1.68 -21.39 2.17
CA ALA A 10 -2.62 -22.50 2.01
C ALA A 10 -3.13 -22.98 3.37
N ILE A 11 -4.44 -23.14 3.49
CA ILE A 11 -5.14 -23.59 4.71
C ILE A 11 -6.00 -24.79 4.34
N ILE A 12 -5.92 -25.84 5.16
CA ILE A 12 -6.79 -27.01 5.05
C ILE A 12 -7.94 -26.81 6.02
N CYS A 13 -9.17 -26.88 5.52
CA CYS A 13 -10.40 -26.77 6.29
C CYS A 13 -11.10 -28.13 6.42
N ALA A 14 -11.76 -28.37 7.56
CA ALA A 14 -12.53 -29.59 7.77
C ALA A 14 -13.89 -29.55 7.04
N ASP A 15 -14.58 -28.40 7.08
CA ASP A 15 -15.84 -28.16 6.38
C ASP A 15 -15.68 -27.01 5.38
N TYR A 16 -15.73 -27.35 4.09
CA TYR A 16 -15.53 -26.38 3.02
C TYR A 16 -16.58 -25.26 3.03
N ALA A 17 -17.85 -25.57 3.27
CA ALA A 17 -18.92 -24.59 3.17
C ALA A 17 -18.83 -23.59 4.34
N VAL A 18 -18.53 -24.08 5.53
CA VAL A 18 -18.32 -23.24 6.73
C VAL A 18 -17.11 -22.33 6.55
N SER A 19 -15.97 -22.90 6.11
CA SER A 19 -14.75 -22.10 5.93
C SER A 19 -14.88 -21.12 4.77
N LYS A 20 -15.48 -21.50 3.64
CA LYS A 20 -15.81 -20.57 2.56
C LYS A 20 -16.61 -19.38 3.10
N ARG A 21 -17.71 -19.62 3.81
CA ARG A 21 -18.55 -18.56 4.38
C ARG A 21 -17.74 -17.64 5.28
N PHE A 22 -16.93 -18.20 6.16
CA PHE A 22 -16.07 -17.41 7.06
C PHE A 22 -15.13 -16.50 6.27
N TYR A 23 -14.34 -17.05 5.35
CA TYR A 23 -13.35 -16.23 4.66
C TYR A 23 -13.95 -15.24 3.65
N THR A 24 -15.12 -15.52 3.05
CA THR A 24 -15.74 -14.61 2.07
C THR A 24 -16.74 -13.63 2.67
N GLU A 25 -17.54 -14.05 3.65
CA GLU A 25 -18.62 -13.22 4.21
C GLU A 25 -18.21 -12.55 5.53
N VAL A 26 -17.43 -13.23 6.38
CA VAL A 26 -16.97 -12.66 7.65
C VAL A 26 -15.75 -11.79 7.45
N LEU A 27 -14.74 -12.30 6.72
CA LEU A 27 -13.52 -11.55 6.42
C LEU A 27 -13.60 -10.73 5.13
N GLY A 28 -14.68 -10.87 4.36
CA GLY A 28 -14.88 -10.08 3.14
C GLY A 28 -13.91 -10.38 1.99
N LEU A 29 -13.19 -11.51 2.02
CA LEU A 29 -12.19 -11.80 0.99
C LEU A 29 -12.85 -12.11 -0.36
N ARG A 30 -12.26 -11.56 -1.42
CA ARG A 30 -12.78 -11.71 -2.78
C ARG A 30 -12.36 -13.03 -3.39
N VAL A 31 -13.32 -13.80 -3.91
CA VAL A 31 -13.05 -15.02 -4.68
C VAL A 31 -12.32 -14.68 -5.99
N VAL A 32 -11.21 -15.38 -6.22
CA VAL A 32 -10.43 -15.34 -7.47
C VAL A 32 -10.74 -16.55 -8.33
N ALA A 33 -10.72 -17.75 -7.75
CA ALA A 33 -11.02 -18.99 -8.43
C ALA A 33 -11.58 -20.03 -7.45
N GLU A 34 -12.52 -20.85 -7.91
CA GLU A 34 -13.11 -21.93 -7.11
C GLU A 34 -13.19 -23.19 -7.97
N ASN A 35 -12.51 -24.25 -7.55
CA ASN A 35 -12.37 -25.47 -8.33
C ASN A 35 -12.62 -26.70 -7.46
N TYR A 36 -13.57 -27.56 -7.86
CA TYR A 36 -13.70 -28.89 -7.29
C TYR A 36 -12.76 -29.87 -7.99
N ARG A 37 -11.89 -30.53 -7.23
CA ARG A 37 -10.88 -31.48 -7.73
C ARG A 37 -11.36 -32.91 -7.49
N ALA A 38 -12.15 -33.45 -8.42
CA ALA A 38 -12.80 -34.75 -8.29
C ALA A 38 -11.85 -35.89 -7.91
N ALA A 39 -10.65 -35.94 -8.49
CA ALA A 39 -9.65 -36.99 -8.17
C ALA A 39 -9.11 -36.95 -6.73
N ARG A 40 -9.36 -35.86 -5.99
CA ARG A 40 -8.91 -35.65 -4.61
C ARG A 40 -10.09 -35.50 -3.63
N ASP A 41 -11.32 -35.54 -4.14
CA ASP A 41 -12.55 -35.17 -3.42
C ASP A 41 -12.37 -33.87 -2.61
N SER A 42 -11.90 -32.82 -3.29
CA SER A 42 -11.36 -31.64 -2.62
C SER A 42 -11.60 -30.36 -3.37
N TYR A 43 -12.13 -29.34 -2.70
CA TYR A 43 -12.17 -27.98 -3.23
C TYR A 43 -10.79 -27.31 -3.13
N LYS A 44 -10.52 -26.41 -4.10
CA LYS A 44 -9.48 -25.38 -4.05
C LYS A 44 -10.16 -24.04 -4.27
N LEU A 45 -10.11 -23.16 -3.27
CA LEU A 45 -10.70 -21.82 -3.33
C LEU A 45 -9.61 -20.78 -3.10
N ASP A 46 -9.40 -19.93 -4.09
CA ASP A 46 -8.38 -18.88 -4.09
C ASP A 46 -9.05 -17.55 -3.75
N LEU A 47 -8.56 -16.90 -2.70
CA LEU A 47 -9.11 -15.66 -2.14
C LEU A 47 -8.06 -14.55 -2.18
N ALA A 48 -8.43 -13.37 -2.66
CA ALA A 48 -7.52 -12.24 -2.78
C ALA A 48 -7.62 -11.26 -1.60
N LEU A 49 -6.46 -10.82 -1.13
CA LEU A 49 -6.32 -9.61 -0.33
C LEU A 49 -6.09 -8.37 -1.22
N PRO A 50 -6.34 -7.15 -0.70
CA PRO A 50 -6.14 -5.91 -1.44
C PRO A 50 -4.70 -5.67 -1.94
N ASP A 51 -3.70 -6.25 -1.27
CA ASP A 51 -2.28 -6.15 -1.63
C ASP A 51 -1.84 -7.15 -2.72
N GLY A 52 -2.75 -8.01 -3.18
CA GLY A 52 -2.48 -9.05 -4.16
C GLY A 52 -1.90 -10.34 -3.58
N SER A 53 -1.73 -10.44 -2.25
CA SER A 53 -1.51 -11.70 -1.56
C SER A 53 -2.80 -12.54 -1.55
N GLN A 54 -2.68 -13.85 -1.34
CA GLN A 54 -3.82 -14.76 -1.42
C GLN A 54 -3.91 -15.75 -0.25
N ILE A 55 -5.11 -16.24 -0.01
CA ILE A 55 -5.36 -17.44 0.80
C ILE A 55 -5.92 -18.51 -0.12
N GLU A 56 -5.37 -19.72 -0.05
CA GLU A 56 -5.94 -20.90 -0.69
C GLU A 56 -6.60 -21.77 0.37
N LEU A 57 -7.90 -22.06 0.21
CA LEU A 57 -8.61 -23.02 1.03
C LEU A 57 -8.69 -24.37 0.32
N PHE A 58 -8.32 -25.43 1.03
CA PHE A 58 -8.44 -26.81 0.60
C PHE A 58 -9.33 -27.61 1.53
N SER A 59 -10.21 -28.44 0.99
CA SER A 59 -10.99 -29.40 1.78
C SER A 59 -10.46 -30.81 1.55
N PHE A 60 -9.93 -31.48 2.56
CA PHE A 60 -9.48 -32.87 2.42
C PHE A 60 -10.27 -33.75 3.39
N PRO A 61 -11.09 -34.69 2.90
CA PRO A 61 -11.82 -35.61 3.76
C PRO A 61 -10.88 -36.34 4.72
N GLY A 62 -11.19 -36.29 6.03
CA GLY A 62 -10.40 -36.94 7.05
C GLY A 62 -9.05 -36.27 7.38
N ALA A 63 -8.83 -35.02 6.97
CA ALA A 63 -7.68 -34.25 7.45
C ALA A 63 -7.67 -34.20 8.99
N PRO A 64 -6.52 -34.43 9.64
CA PRO A 64 -6.44 -34.40 11.10
C PRO A 64 -6.71 -32.99 11.61
N ALA A 65 -7.38 -32.91 12.77
CA ALA A 65 -7.52 -31.65 13.47
C ALA A 65 -6.15 -31.04 13.78
N ARG A 66 -6.09 -29.71 13.86
CA ARG A 66 -4.87 -28.99 14.22
C ARG A 66 -4.31 -29.54 15.55
N PRO A 67 -3.07 -30.08 15.58
CA PRO A 67 -2.57 -30.83 16.74
C PRO A 67 -2.41 -30.01 18.02
N THR A 68 -2.18 -28.69 17.91
CA THR A 68 -1.87 -27.81 19.05
C THR A 68 -2.30 -26.36 18.81
N ARG A 69 -2.54 -25.62 19.90
CA ARG A 69 -2.70 -24.17 19.92
C ARG A 69 -1.66 -23.52 20.85
N PRO A 70 -1.21 -22.29 20.58
CA PRO A 70 -0.67 -21.81 19.31
C PRO A 70 0.84 -22.13 19.12
N GLU A 71 1.51 -22.80 20.06
CA GLU A 71 2.98 -22.76 20.18
C GLU A 71 3.77 -23.94 19.57
N ALA A 72 3.18 -24.74 18.68
CA ALA A 72 3.98 -25.72 17.94
C ALA A 72 4.92 -25.04 16.93
N GLN A 73 6.06 -25.69 16.66
CA GLN A 73 6.97 -25.29 15.59
C GLN A 73 6.24 -25.31 14.24
N GLY A 74 6.34 -24.21 13.49
CA GLY A 74 5.65 -24.03 12.20
C GLY A 74 4.90 -22.70 12.11
N LEU A 75 3.84 -22.65 11.31
CA LEU A 75 2.95 -21.49 11.22
C LEU A 75 2.16 -21.34 12.53
N ARG A 76 2.53 -20.33 13.33
CA ARG A 76 1.89 -20.02 14.61
C ARG A 76 0.46 -19.47 14.41
N HIS A 77 0.36 -18.40 13.62
CA HIS A 77 -0.88 -17.67 13.32
C HIS A 77 -0.74 -16.89 12.00
N LEU A 78 -1.86 -16.43 11.44
CA LEU A 78 -1.90 -15.51 10.30
C LEU A 78 -2.41 -14.15 10.78
N SER A 79 -1.75 -13.06 10.39
CA SER A 79 -2.08 -11.70 10.84
C SER A 79 -2.53 -10.83 9.67
N PHE A 80 -3.58 -10.06 9.89
CA PHE A 80 -4.15 -9.11 8.93
C PHE A 80 -4.00 -7.69 9.46
N GLU A 81 -3.51 -6.80 8.61
CA GLU A 81 -3.43 -5.37 8.92
C GLU A 81 -4.81 -4.72 8.78
N VAL A 82 -5.22 -3.94 9.78
CA VAL A 82 -6.45 -3.14 9.76
C VAL A 82 -6.17 -1.73 10.27
N HIS A 83 -6.90 -0.74 9.78
CA HIS A 83 -6.73 0.65 10.20
C HIS A 83 -7.18 0.91 11.65
N ASP A 84 -8.25 0.23 12.09
CA ASP A 84 -8.76 0.33 13.46
C ASP A 84 -9.14 -1.05 13.97
N VAL A 85 -8.32 -1.58 14.90
CA VAL A 85 -8.52 -2.91 15.49
C VAL A 85 -9.80 -2.96 16.34
N GLN A 86 -10.21 -1.86 16.98
CA GLN A 86 -11.43 -1.87 17.80
C GLN A 86 -12.66 -2.01 16.90
N ALA A 87 -12.74 -1.19 15.84
CA ALA A 87 -13.86 -1.25 14.90
C ALA A 87 -13.97 -2.63 14.23
N ALA A 88 -12.85 -3.21 13.81
CA ALA A 88 -12.84 -4.55 13.20
C ALA A 88 -13.20 -5.66 14.22
N ALA A 89 -12.76 -5.55 15.47
CA ALA A 89 -13.16 -6.48 16.53
C ALA A 89 -14.66 -6.41 16.83
N ASP A 90 -15.24 -5.20 16.85
CA ASP A 90 -16.67 -4.98 17.06
C ASP A 90 -17.51 -5.57 15.90
N GLU A 91 -17.03 -5.43 14.66
CA GLU A 91 -17.64 -6.04 13.47
C GLU A 91 -17.65 -7.57 13.54
N LEU A 92 -16.52 -8.18 13.92
CA LEU A 92 -16.42 -9.63 14.14
C LEU A 92 -17.38 -10.09 15.25
N ALA A 93 -17.43 -9.37 16.37
CA ALA A 93 -18.30 -9.69 17.49
C ALA A 93 -19.79 -9.59 17.10
N ALA A 94 -20.17 -8.59 16.29
CA ALA A 94 -21.53 -8.45 15.77
C ALA A 94 -21.94 -9.62 14.86
N GLN A 95 -20.97 -10.28 14.21
CA GLN A 95 -21.18 -11.50 13.41
C GLN A 95 -21.10 -12.79 14.25
N GLY A 96 -20.98 -12.69 15.58
CA GLY A 96 -20.92 -13.82 16.49
C GLY A 96 -19.56 -14.51 16.58
N ILE A 97 -18.49 -13.85 16.12
CA ILE A 97 -17.12 -14.35 16.25
C ILE A 97 -16.54 -13.94 17.60
N ALA A 98 -15.99 -14.90 18.34
CA ALA A 98 -15.29 -14.61 19.58
C ALA A 98 -13.94 -13.94 19.29
N VAL A 99 -13.72 -12.77 19.90
CA VAL A 99 -12.49 -11.99 19.78
C VAL A 99 -11.86 -11.85 21.16
N GLU A 100 -10.55 -12.03 21.26
CA GLU A 100 -9.81 -11.82 22.50
C GLU A 100 -9.79 -10.33 22.91
N PRO A 101 -9.49 -10.00 24.17
CA PRO A 101 -9.25 -8.63 24.58
C PRO A 101 -8.14 -7.97 23.75
N LEU A 102 -8.37 -6.71 23.34
CA LEU A 102 -7.35 -5.92 22.67
C LEU A 102 -6.11 -5.76 23.56
N ARG A 103 -4.95 -5.83 22.93
CA ARG A 103 -3.64 -5.65 23.55
C ARG A 103 -2.85 -4.59 22.80
N ILE A 104 -1.83 -4.05 23.45
CA ILE A 104 -0.85 -3.14 22.85
C ILE A 104 0.44 -3.94 22.69
N ASP A 105 1.03 -3.91 21.51
CA ASP A 105 2.37 -4.46 21.28
C ASP A 105 3.40 -3.53 21.94
N GLU A 106 4.16 -4.05 22.90
CA GLU A 106 5.11 -3.26 23.70
C GLU A 106 6.26 -2.68 22.87
N TYR A 107 6.57 -3.27 21.72
CA TYR A 107 7.65 -2.82 20.85
C TYR A 107 7.19 -1.80 19.82
N THR A 108 5.94 -1.91 19.35
CA THR A 108 5.43 -1.04 18.28
C THR A 108 4.43 0.00 18.76
N GLY A 109 3.87 -0.18 19.96
CA GLY A 109 2.81 0.66 20.53
C GLY A 109 1.44 0.50 19.85
N ARG A 110 1.30 -0.46 18.93
CA ARG A 110 0.11 -0.66 18.09
C ARG A 110 -0.86 -1.63 18.73
N ARG A 111 -2.16 -1.42 18.51
CA ARG A 111 -3.19 -2.33 19.01
C ARG A 111 -3.21 -3.61 18.19
N PHE A 112 -3.55 -4.72 18.83
CA PHE A 112 -3.83 -5.98 18.15
C PHE A 112 -4.80 -6.83 18.97
N THR A 113 -5.43 -7.79 18.31
CA THR A 113 -6.22 -8.84 18.98
C THR A 113 -6.20 -10.13 18.17
N PHE A 114 -6.56 -11.24 18.83
CA PHE A 114 -6.68 -12.55 18.21
C PHE A 114 -8.12 -13.01 18.15
N PHE A 115 -8.41 -13.82 17.14
CA PHE A 115 -9.64 -14.57 16.97
C PHE A 115 -9.29 -15.89 16.26
N ALA A 116 -10.28 -16.73 15.96
CA ALA A 116 -10.04 -18.00 15.31
C ALA A 116 -10.90 -18.17 14.06
N ASP A 117 -10.35 -18.87 13.07
CA ASP A 117 -11.15 -19.44 11.98
C ASP A 117 -12.01 -20.62 12.48
N PRO A 118 -12.89 -21.19 11.63
CA PRO A 118 -13.76 -22.30 12.01
C PRO A 118 -13.04 -23.56 12.48
N ASP A 119 -11.81 -23.77 12.04
CA ASP A 119 -10.97 -24.93 12.36
C ASP A 119 -10.00 -24.64 13.53
N GLY A 120 -10.07 -23.45 14.12
CA GLY A 120 -9.27 -23.04 15.27
C GLY A 120 -7.87 -22.55 14.93
N LEU A 121 -7.58 -22.19 13.68
CA LEU A 121 -6.37 -21.44 13.31
C LEU A 121 -6.44 -20.04 13.94
N PRO A 122 -5.46 -19.66 14.78
CA PRO A 122 -5.39 -18.30 15.31
C PRO A 122 -5.16 -17.33 14.16
N LEU A 123 -6.05 -16.35 14.09
CA LEU A 123 -5.96 -15.18 13.22
C LEU A 123 -5.75 -13.96 14.11
N GLU A 124 -4.99 -13.00 13.62
CA GLU A 124 -4.68 -11.76 14.33
C GLU A 124 -5.16 -10.57 13.50
N LEU A 125 -5.80 -9.61 14.16
CA LEU A 125 -5.97 -8.26 13.61
C LEU A 125 -4.90 -7.38 14.25
N TYR A 126 -4.10 -6.75 13.41
CA TYR A 126 -2.99 -5.93 13.85
C TYR A 126 -3.14 -4.52 13.28
N GLU A 127 -3.02 -3.52 14.14
CA GLU A 127 -3.24 -2.14 13.73
C GLU A 127 -2.14 -1.68 12.77
N ALA A 128 -2.57 -1.08 11.66
CA ALA A 128 -1.68 -0.46 10.69
C ALA A 128 -0.73 0.49 11.40
N ALA A 129 0.54 0.51 10.97
CA ALA A 129 1.45 1.52 11.49
C ALA A 129 0.85 2.91 11.27
N PRO A 130 0.97 3.83 12.25
CA PRO A 130 0.61 5.22 12.03
C PRO A 130 1.49 5.75 10.90
N GLY A 131 0.94 5.75 9.69
CA GLY A 131 1.54 6.43 8.55
C GLY A 131 1.26 7.92 8.70
N LYS A 132 2.15 8.76 8.15
CA LYS A 132 1.65 10.05 7.66
C LYS A 132 0.56 9.71 6.65
N GLU A 133 -0.61 10.32 6.80
CA GLU A 133 -1.65 10.27 5.78
C GLU A 133 -1.01 10.47 4.41
N LEU A 134 -1.34 9.61 3.45
CA LEU A 134 -0.63 9.56 2.16
C LEU A 134 -0.59 10.94 1.50
N GLU A 135 -1.67 11.71 1.64
CA GLU A 135 -1.75 13.09 1.18
C GLU A 135 -0.72 14.01 1.84
N ALA A 136 -0.59 13.98 3.17
CA ALA A 136 0.41 14.77 3.89
C ALA A 136 1.84 14.36 3.52
N LEU A 137 2.10 13.06 3.37
CA LEU A 137 3.39 12.55 2.94
C LEU A 137 3.73 13.01 1.52
N LEU A 138 2.82 12.84 0.56
CA LEU A 138 3.09 13.24 -0.82
C LEU A 138 3.16 14.76 -0.98
N LEU A 139 2.42 15.55 -0.19
CA LEU A 139 2.56 17.00 -0.15
C LEU A 139 3.95 17.43 0.31
N GLU A 140 4.49 16.78 1.35
CA GLU A 140 5.85 17.01 1.84
C GLU A 140 6.90 16.66 0.78
N LEU A 141 6.76 15.50 0.12
CA LEU A 141 7.72 15.06 -0.91
C LEU A 141 7.65 15.93 -2.18
N GLU A 142 6.46 16.36 -2.61
CA GLU A 142 6.28 17.35 -3.69
C GLU A 142 6.86 18.71 -3.31
N GLY A 143 6.59 19.19 -2.09
CA GLY A 143 7.14 20.43 -1.57
C GLY A 143 8.68 20.39 -1.53
N ALA A 144 9.27 19.26 -1.16
CA ALA A 144 10.72 19.08 -1.15
C ALA A 144 11.34 19.31 -2.54
N LEU A 145 10.68 18.88 -3.63
CA LEU A 145 11.15 19.10 -5.01
C LEU A 145 11.13 20.57 -5.45
N HIS A 146 10.47 21.46 -4.68
CA HIS A 146 10.48 22.91 -4.89
C HIS A 146 11.59 23.63 -4.11
N LEU A 147 12.22 22.98 -3.13
CA LEU A 147 13.24 23.60 -2.28
C LEU A 147 14.57 23.78 -3.02
N ARG A 148 15.25 24.93 -2.79
CA ARG A 148 16.51 25.26 -3.47
C ARG A 148 17.59 24.22 -3.21
N GLU A 149 17.75 23.83 -1.95
CA GLU A 149 18.76 22.89 -1.48
C GLU A 149 18.56 21.48 -2.03
N VAL A 150 17.31 21.08 -2.29
CA VAL A 150 17.00 19.80 -2.92
C VAL A 150 17.29 19.88 -4.41
N ARG A 151 16.80 20.91 -5.10
CA ARG A 151 17.02 21.12 -6.54
C ARG A 151 18.51 21.25 -6.91
N ALA A 152 19.32 21.79 -6.00
CA ALA A 152 20.77 21.90 -6.17
C ALA A 152 21.55 20.62 -5.82
N SER A 153 20.89 19.58 -5.29
CA SER A 153 21.55 18.35 -4.82
C SER A 153 21.09 17.14 -5.61
N ALA A 154 21.98 16.61 -6.46
CA ALA A 154 21.74 15.39 -7.21
C ALA A 154 21.32 14.25 -6.27
N ALA A 155 22.09 13.98 -5.20
CA ALA A 155 21.77 12.90 -4.25
C ALA A 155 20.36 13.01 -3.64
N ARG A 156 19.89 14.23 -3.33
CA ARG A 156 18.53 14.43 -2.80
C ARG A 156 17.45 14.23 -3.86
N LEU A 157 17.67 14.71 -5.08
CA LEU A 157 16.77 14.44 -6.19
C LEU A 157 16.72 12.95 -6.50
N GLU A 158 17.83 12.24 -6.36
CA GLU A 158 17.92 10.80 -6.58
C GLU A 158 17.11 9.98 -5.57
N GLU A 159 16.95 10.48 -4.35
CA GLU A 159 16.09 9.91 -3.32
C GLU A 159 14.59 10.10 -3.64
N LEU A 160 14.23 11.19 -4.32
CA LEU A 160 12.85 11.59 -4.60
C LEU A 160 12.35 11.18 -5.99
N LEU A 161 13.24 11.05 -6.97
CA LEU A 161 12.91 10.67 -8.34
C LEU A 161 13.18 9.18 -8.55
N ASP A 162 12.14 8.48 -9.01
CA ASP A 162 12.19 7.06 -9.30
C ASP A 162 13.13 6.79 -10.49
N ASP A 163 13.75 5.61 -10.53
CA ASP A 163 14.76 5.28 -11.55
C ASP A 163 14.20 5.34 -12.98
N ASP A 164 12.89 5.12 -13.14
CA ASP A 164 12.15 5.20 -14.40
C ASP A 164 11.50 6.59 -14.62
N PHE A 165 11.99 7.65 -13.95
CA PHE A 165 11.36 8.97 -14.00
C PHE A 165 11.43 9.60 -15.41
N HIS A 166 10.27 10.13 -15.82
CA HIS A 166 10.15 11.00 -17.00
C HIS A 166 9.26 12.22 -16.74
N GLU A 167 9.62 13.35 -17.33
CA GLU A 167 8.79 14.57 -17.33
C GLU A 167 8.48 15.03 -18.75
N LEU A 168 7.23 15.43 -18.98
CA LEU A 168 6.83 16.12 -20.21
C LEU A 168 6.85 17.63 -19.97
N GLY A 169 7.87 18.28 -20.54
CA GLY A 169 7.98 19.73 -20.50
C GLY A 169 6.95 20.40 -21.40
N VAL A 170 6.65 21.66 -21.12
CA VAL A 170 5.70 22.49 -21.91
C VAL A 170 6.09 22.57 -23.40
N SER A 171 7.38 22.48 -23.71
CA SER A 171 7.91 22.43 -25.08
C SER A 171 7.65 21.12 -25.81
N GLY A 172 7.10 20.10 -25.15
CA GLY A 172 7.02 18.72 -25.64
C GLY A 172 8.33 17.94 -25.43
N THR A 173 9.35 18.54 -24.84
CA THR A 173 10.60 17.85 -24.48
C THR A 173 10.32 16.80 -23.41
N VAL A 174 10.81 15.58 -23.64
CA VAL A 174 10.80 14.52 -22.63
C VAL A 174 12.10 14.58 -21.84
N TRP A 175 12.00 14.78 -20.53
CA TRP A 175 13.14 14.82 -19.62
C TRP A 175 13.26 13.48 -18.89
N THR A 176 14.44 12.89 -18.90
CA THR A 176 14.75 11.71 -18.08
C THR A 176 15.23 12.13 -16.69
N ARG A 177 15.27 11.21 -15.73
CA ARG A 177 15.85 11.43 -14.40
C ARG A 177 17.23 12.09 -14.45
N ALA A 178 18.15 11.53 -15.23
CA ALA A 178 19.51 12.05 -15.35
C ALA A 178 19.53 13.46 -15.96
N ALA A 179 18.77 13.67 -17.04
CA ALA A 179 18.72 14.95 -17.74
C ALA A 179 18.11 16.06 -16.87
N ILE A 180 17.05 15.77 -16.11
CA ILE A 180 16.44 16.77 -15.23
C ILE A 180 17.36 17.12 -14.07
N ILE A 181 18.05 16.14 -13.46
CA ILE A 181 19.00 16.39 -12.36
C ILE A 181 20.14 17.29 -12.82
N GLU A 182 20.66 17.07 -14.04
CA GLU A 182 21.68 17.92 -14.63
C GLU A 182 21.14 19.33 -14.90
N ALA A 183 19.98 19.45 -15.56
CA ALA A 183 19.39 20.74 -15.91
C ALA A 183 19.02 21.60 -14.69
N LEU A 184 18.60 20.98 -13.59
CA LEU A 184 18.23 21.69 -12.35
C LEU A 184 19.42 22.31 -11.62
N ARG A 185 20.64 21.79 -11.83
CA ARG A 185 21.86 22.30 -11.19
C ARG A 185 22.12 23.76 -11.55
N ASP A 186 21.88 24.11 -12.82
CA ASP A 186 22.19 25.43 -13.39
C ASP A 186 20.93 26.29 -13.55
N GLU A 187 19.76 25.81 -13.10
CA GLU A 187 18.51 26.58 -13.19
C GLU A 187 18.53 27.79 -12.25
N ALA A 188 18.16 28.96 -12.78
CA ALA A 188 17.86 30.11 -11.95
C ALA A 188 16.69 29.81 -11.01
N PHE A 189 16.99 29.69 -9.71
CA PHE A 189 15.99 29.37 -8.70
C PHE A 189 14.91 30.44 -8.60
N SER A 190 13.67 29.99 -8.52
CA SER A 190 12.48 30.80 -8.27
C SER A 190 11.61 30.06 -7.25
N GLU A 191 11.15 30.79 -6.23
CA GLU A 191 10.30 30.22 -5.19
C GLU A 191 8.96 29.76 -5.76
N ARG A 192 8.44 28.69 -5.16
CA ARG A 192 7.18 28.08 -5.60
C ARG A 192 6.32 27.73 -4.40
N THR A 193 5.03 28.00 -4.52
CA THR A 193 4.02 27.57 -3.54
C THR A 193 3.05 26.59 -4.17
N ILE A 194 2.47 25.73 -3.34
CA ILE A 194 1.52 24.69 -3.72
C ILE A 194 0.15 25.04 -3.12
N SER A 195 -0.89 24.99 -3.93
CA SER A 195 -2.30 25.08 -3.49
C SER A 195 -3.15 24.01 -4.17
N ASP A 196 -4.38 23.81 -3.68
CA ASP A 196 -5.35 22.89 -4.27
C ASP A 196 -4.82 21.46 -4.45
N PHE A 197 -4.01 21.01 -3.48
CA PHE A 197 -3.36 19.72 -3.51
C PHE A 197 -4.38 18.59 -3.34
N ARG A 198 -4.28 17.56 -4.18
CA ARG A 198 -5.15 16.39 -4.14
C ARG A 198 -4.35 15.14 -4.44
N VAL A 199 -4.69 14.05 -3.75
CA VAL A 199 -4.15 12.72 -3.99
C VAL A 199 -5.26 11.76 -4.40
N LEU A 200 -5.05 11.07 -5.52
CA LEU A 200 -5.83 9.93 -5.95
C LEU A 200 -4.95 8.68 -5.86
N ARG A 201 -5.24 7.81 -4.87
CA ARG A 201 -4.56 6.52 -4.77
C ARG A 201 -5.03 5.60 -5.89
N MET A 202 -4.13 5.25 -6.80
CA MET A 202 -4.43 4.41 -7.98
C MET A 202 -4.18 2.93 -7.72
N ALA A 203 -3.23 2.61 -6.83
CA ALA A 203 -2.92 1.26 -6.35
C ALA A 203 -2.34 1.33 -4.92
N LEU A 204 -2.04 0.17 -4.33
CA LEU A 204 -1.41 0.13 -2.99
C LEU A 204 -0.10 0.93 -2.96
N ASP A 205 0.66 0.87 -4.05
CA ASP A 205 1.99 1.42 -4.27
C ASP A 205 2.04 2.48 -5.39
N VAL A 206 0.90 2.98 -5.87
CA VAL A 206 0.84 4.03 -6.90
C VAL A 206 -0.18 5.11 -6.53
N ALA A 207 0.21 6.38 -6.67
CA ALA A 207 -0.67 7.52 -6.44
C ALA A 207 -0.49 8.59 -7.52
N LEU A 208 -1.61 9.18 -7.95
CA LEU A 208 -1.63 10.40 -8.76
C LEU A 208 -1.80 11.59 -7.83
N VAL A 209 -0.96 12.59 -8.01
CA VAL A 209 -1.02 13.87 -7.31
C VAL A 209 -1.36 14.96 -8.31
N THR A 210 -2.28 15.86 -7.96
CA THR A 210 -2.59 17.06 -8.75
C THR A 210 -2.65 18.28 -7.85
N TYR A 211 -2.15 19.42 -8.33
CA TYR A 211 -2.13 20.67 -7.57
C TYR A 211 -1.93 21.88 -8.48
N ARG A 212 -2.17 23.08 -7.94
CA ARG A 212 -1.73 24.34 -8.55
C ARG A 212 -0.38 24.73 -7.96
N ALA A 213 0.56 25.09 -8.83
CA ALA A 213 1.84 25.66 -8.42
C ALA A 213 1.93 27.12 -8.89
N HIS A 214 2.14 28.02 -7.94
CA HIS A 214 2.52 29.39 -8.23
C HIS A 214 4.05 29.49 -8.24
N ARG A 215 4.62 30.14 -9.25
CA ARG A 215 6.05 30.44 -9.32
C ARG A 215 6.24 31.95 -9.22
N GLU A 216 7.09 32.38 -8.30
CA GLU A 216 7.42 33.79 -8.10
C GLU A 216 8.24 34.37 -9.27
N ALA A 217 8.14 35.68 -9.45
CA ALA A 217 8.93 36.38 -10.47
C ALA A 217 10.42 36.42 -10.08
N ILE A 218 11.28 36.28 -11.07
CA ILE A 218 12.72 36.57 -10.98
C ILE A 218 13.09 37.55 -12.09
N PRO A 219 14.23 38.27 -12.03
CA PRO A 219 14.57 39.30 -13.02
C PRO A 219 14.52 38.83 -14.48
N GLN A 220 14.75 37.54 -14.72
CA GLN A 220 14.77 36.94 -16.05
C GLN A 220 13.44 36.29 -16.47
N ARG A 221 12.46 36.16 -15.58
CA ARG A 221 11.23 35.39 -15.83
C ARG A 221 10.06 35.90 -14.97
N PRO A 222 8.90 36.23 -15.56
CA PRO A 222 7.73 36.65 -14.79
C PRO A 222 7.19 35.52 -13.92
N ALA A 223 6.40 35.91 -12.91
CA ALA A 223 5.59 34.98 -12.14
C ALA A 223 4.61 34.24 -13.07
N ALA A 224 4.29 33.00 -12.76
CA ALA A 224 3.29 32.25 -13.51
C ALA A 224 2.69 31.14 -12.67
N ASP A 225 1.43 30.84 -12.96
CA ASP A 225 0.74 29.67 -12.41
C ASP A 225 0.79 28.49 -13.37
N SER A 226 0.71 27.29 -12.81
CA SER A 226 0.59 26.05 -13.56
C SER A 226 -0.25 25.04 -12.79
N LEU A 227 -1.02 24.23 -13.52
CA LEU A 227 -1.59 22.99 -13.00
C LEU A 227 -0.55 21.88 -13.15
N ARG A 228 -0.34 21.13 -12.09
CA ARG A 228 0.67 20.08 -12.04
C ARG A 228 0.04 18.72 -11.81
N SER A 229 0.66 17.71 -12.37
CA SER A 229 0.28 16.32 -12.20
C SER A 229 1.53 15.47 -12.07
N SER A 230 1.55 14.59 -11.07
CA SER A 230 2.68 13.70 -10.80
C SER A 230 2.19 12.29 -10.49
N LEU A 231 2.89 11.27 -10.98
CA LEU A 231 2.71 9.90 -10.52
C LEU A 231 3.81 9.53 -9.56
N TRP A 232 3.42 9.04 -8.38
CA TRP A 232 4.31 8.55 -7.35
C TRP A 232 4.19 7.03 -7.27
N LYS A 233 5.34 6.35 -7.11
CA LYS A 233 5.43 4.89 -6.93
C LYS A 233 6.12 4.57 -5.62
N ARG A 234 5.64 3.57 -4.89
CA ARG A 234 6.26 3.06 -3.66
C ARG A 234 7.10 1.83 -3.99
N ARG A 235 8.43 1.93 -3.86
CA ARG A 235 9.36 0.81 -4.05
C ARG A 235 10.20 0.64 -2.80
N ALA A 236 10.38 -0.61 -2.33
CA ALA A 236 11.10 -0.91 -1.10
C ALA A 236 10.68 -0.02 0.09
N GLY A 237 9.37 0.24 0.21
CA GLY A 237 8.80 1.05 1.28
C GLY A 237 8.86 2.57 1.08
N ARG A 238 9.56 3.10 0.06
CA ARG A 238 9.74 4.55 -0.19
C ARG A 238 8.94 5.03 -1.40
N TRP A 239 8.30 6.19 -1.27
CA TRP A 239 7.62 6.85 -2.37
C TRP A 239 8.59 7.72 -3.16
N ARG A 240 8.61 7.53 -4.49
CA ARG A 240 9.41 8.32 -5.43
C ARG A 240 8.55 8.72 -6.63
N MET A 241 8.77 9.91 -7.15
CA MET A 241 8.07 10.44 -8.33
C MET A 241 8.58 9.71 -9.57
N ALA A 242 7.68 9.08 -10.32
CA ALA A 242 7.97 8.38 -11.57
C ALA A 242 7.55 9.17 -12.81
N PHE A 243 6.67 10.16 -12.65
CA PHE A 243 6.26 11.02 -13.76
C PHE A 243 5.88 12.41 -13.27
N HIS A 244 6.16 13.43 -14.07
CA HIS A 244 5.69 14.80 -13.83
C HIS A 244 5.25 15.49 -15.12
N GLN A 245 4.24 16.36 -15.02
CA GLN A 245 3.87 17.31 -16.05
C GLN A 245 3.32 18.58 -15.44
N GLY A 246 3.74 19.73 -15.98
CA GLY A 246 3.18 21.04 -15.66
C GLY A 246 2.49 21.66 -16.88
N THR A 247 1.23 22.07 -16.71
CA THR A 247 0.45 22.79 -17.72
C THR A 247 0.30 24.24 -17.28
N PRO A 248 0.86 25.23 -18.02
CA PRO A 248 0.72 26.64 -17.67
C PRO A 248 -0.75 27.08 -17.63
N LEU A 249 -1.09 27.95 -16.69
CA LEU A 249 -2.35 28.70 -16.75
C LEU A 249 -2.11 29.99 -17.55
N ALA A 250 -3.05 30.29 -18.45
CA ALA A 250 -3.03 31.49 -19.28
C ALA A 250 -3.32 32.76 -18.47
#